data_AF-A0A511JK37-F1
#
_entry.id   AF-A0A511JK37-F1
#
_cell.length_a   1.000
_cell.length_b   1.000
_cell.length_c   1.000
_cell.angle_alpha   90.00
_cell.angle_beta   90.00
_cell.angle_gamma   90.00
#
_symmetry.space_group_name_H-M   'P 1'
#
loop_
_entity.id
_entity.type
_entity.pdbx_description
1 polymer ?
#
loop_
_entity_poly.entity_id
_entity_poly.type
_entity_poly.pdbx_seq_one_letter_code
_entity_poly.pdbx_strand_id
1 'polypeptide(L)'
;MALGQQLSPTQTLVTFCLWARRHGYSVGEMHGFSAVHPVHTNGSWHFDQEGGFGKAADINKNGPNERGELIEALNRAQELGLGVIFARDGAAGVSATHRNHLHVDVGPFAHLGAGQFRPRGGGDKVTEALQRAVRVQADQVWGADTDQRLEAVKAASTMLGVGFPHGVAFTQRAVGVPDDGVWGRESRRAHDTATAAIQRALGRPATGIWDAALVSAYTHARDLRSRA
;
A
#
# COMPACT_ATOMS: atom_id res chain seq x y z
N MET A 1 -26.14 -2.45 -3.22
CA MET A 1 -25.65 -3.62 -2.44
C MET A 1 -25.60 -3.17 -1.00
N ALA A 2 -26.23 -3.90 -0.07
CA ALA A 2 -26.11 -3.58 1.35
C ALA A 2 -24.64 -3.79 1.80
N LEU A 3 -24.12 -2.92 2.67
CA LEU A 3 -22.79 -3.06 3.22
C LEU A 3 -22.62 -4.42 3.91
N GLY A 4 -21.60 -5.16 3.49
CA GLY A 4 -21.10 -6.31 4.24
C GLY A 4 -20.12 -5.89 5.34
N GLN A 5 -19.53 -6.87 6.03
CA GLN A 5 -18.43 -6.61 6.95
C GLN A 5 -17.24 -5.97 6.20
N GLN A 6 -16.79 -4.80 6.65
CA GLN A 6 -15.56 -4.19 6.17
C GLN A 6 -14.34 -5.05 6.57
N LEU A 7 -13.54 -5.49 5.61
CA LEU A 7 -12.37 -6.34 5.81
C LEU A 7 -11.06 -5.57 5.78
N SER A 8 -11.02 -4.46 5.05
CA SER A 8 -9.83 -3.62 4.91
C SER A 8 -10.11 -2.18 5.39
N PRO A 9 -9.11 -1.47 5.92
CA PRO A 9 -9.27 -0.05 6.24
C PRO A 9 -9.58 0.77 4.98
N THR A 10 -10.42 1.80 5.10
CA THR A 10 -10.65 2.77 3.99
C THR A 10 -9.36 3.43 3.54
N GLN A 11 -8.40 3.63 4.45
CA GLN A 11 -7.08 4.12 4.13
C GLN A 11 -6.28 3.20 3.17
N THR A 12 -6.52 1.89 3.19
CA THR A 12 -5.92 0.98 2.21
C THR A 12 -6.43 1.28 0.80
N LEU A 13 -7.73 1.51 0.64
CA LEU A 13 -8.33 1.89 -0.64
C LEU A 13 -7.79 3.24 -1.11
N VAL A 14 -7.65 4.23 -0.21
CA VAL A 14 -7.03 5.53 -0.53
C VAL A 14 -5.60 5.36 -1.05
N THR A 15 -4.78 4.51 -0.41
CA THR A 15 -3.41 4.21 -0.87
C THR A 15 -3.42 3.60 -2.28
N PHE A 16 -4.32 2.66 -2.54
CA PHE A 16 -4.50 2.08 -3.86
C PHE A 16 -4.91 3.12 -4.92
N CYS A 17 -5.86 4.00 -4.61
CA CYS A 17 -6.32 5.05 -5.51
C CYS A 17 -5.22 6.08 -5.83
N LEU A 18 -4.39 6.46 -4.85
CA LEU A 18 -3.23 7.32 -5.09
C LEU A 18 -2.19 6.64 -5.99
N TRP A 19 -1.87 5.37 -5.72
CA TRP A 19 -1.00 4.58 -6.58
C TRP A 19 -1.55 4.52 -8.02
N ALA A 20 -2.85 4.25 -8.17
CA ALA A 20 -3.52 4.15 -9.45
C ALA A 20 -3.38 5.46 -10.25
N ARG A 21 -3.60 6.62 -9.62
CA ARG A 21 -3.41 7.92 -10.29
C ARG A 21 -1.96 8.15 -10.73
N ARG A 22 -0.97 7.80 -9.91
CA ARG A 22 0.46 7.93 -10.29
C ARG A 22 0.83 7.02 -11.46
N HIS A 23 0.17 5.87 -11.59
CA HIS A 23 0.38 4.90 -12.68
C HIS A 23 -0.56 5.16 -13.88
N GLY A 24 -1.16 6.35 -13.95
CA GLY A 24 -1.97 6.80 -15.07
C GLY A 24 -3.31 6.11 -15.20
N TYR A 25 -3.85 5.57 -14.11
CA TYR A 25 -5.25 5.17 -14.02
C TYR A 25 -6.10 6.34 -13.50
N SER A 26 -7.38 6.32 -13.82
CA SER A 26 -8.37 7.25 -13.27
C SER A 26 -9.23 6.56 -12.21
N VAL A 27 -9.56 7.30 -11.16
CA VAL A 27 -10.55 6.89 -10.16
C VAL A 27 -11.87 7.54 -10.59
N GLY A 28 -12.74 6.77 -11.23
CA GLY A 28 -13.97 7.27 -11.85
C GLY A 28 -15.04 7.63 -10.84
N GLU A 29 -15.12 6.85 -9.75
CA GLU A 29 -16.20 6.97 -8.77
C GLU A 29 -15.68 6.63 -7.38
N MET A 30 -15.48 7.64 -6.52
CA MET A 30 -15.13 7.49 -5.10
C MET A 30 -15.13 8.88 -4.43
N HIS A 31 -15.88 9.05 -3.34
CA HIS A 31 -15.78 10.27 -2.52
C HIS A 31 -14.32 10.55 -2.11
N GLY A 32 -13.89 11.81 -2.25
CA GLY A 32 -12.50 12.25 -2.02
C GLY A 32 -11.59 12.18 -3.26
N PHE A 33 -12.01 11.50 -4.34
CA PHE A 33 -11.27 11.45 -5.60
C PHE A 33 -12.09 11.97 -6.80
N SER A 34 -13.35 11.55 -6.90
CA SER A 34 -14.28 11.90 -8.00
C SER A 34 -15.73 11.93 -7.52
N ALA A 35 -16.64 12.42 -8.37
CA ALA A 35 -18.07 12.38 -8.06
C ALA A 35 -18.58 10.93 -7.97
N VAL A 36 -19.51 10.70 -7.05
CA VAL A 36 -20.23 9.43 -6.92
C VAL A 36 -21.57 9.57 -7.64
N HIS A 37 -21.91 8.58 -8.47
CA HIS A 37 -23.10 8.60 -9.29
C HIS A 37 -24.35 8.58 -8.40
N PRO A 38 -25.40 9.37 -8.71
CA PRO A 38 -26.60 9.49 -7.86
C PRO A 38 -27.41 8.21 -7.63
N VAL A 39 -27.04 7.10 -8.30
CA VAL A 39 -27.68 5.80 -8.13
C VAL A 39 -27.25 5.12 -6.82
N HIS A 40 -26.12 5.55 -6.23
CA HIS A 40 -25.69 5.08 -4.92
C HIS A 40 -26.38 5.85 -3.81
N THR A 41 -26.78 5.12 -2.78
CA THR A 41 -27.51 5.63 -1.62
C THR A 41 -26.89 5.09 -0.34
N ASN A 42 -27.30 5.65 0.81
CA ASN A 42 -26.84 5.23 2.13
C ASN A 42 -26.89 3.71 2.31
N GLY A 43 -25.79 3.12 2.76
CA GLY A 43 -25.62 1.67 2.88
C GLY A 43 -24.95 1.01 1.67
N SER A 44 -24.40 1.78 0.73
CA SER A 44 -23.64 1.33 -0.45
C SER A 44 -22.16 1.71 -0.31
N TRP A 45 -21.22 0.83 -0.70
CA TRP A 45 -19.78 1.11 -0.55
C TRP A 45 -19.31 2.38 -1.28
N HIS A 46 -19.88 2.70 -2.45
CA HIS A 46 -19.58 3.93 -3.17
C HIS A 46 -20.09 5.20 -2.47
N PHE A 47 -21.19 5.12 -1.73
CA PHE A 47 -21.82 6.28 -1.07
C PHE A 47 -21.28 6.50 0.35
N ASP A 48 -21.15 5.42 1.12
CA ASP A 48 -20.74 5.50 2.52
C ASP A 48 -19.27 5.89 2.63
N GLN A 49 -18.96 6.72 3.63
CA GLN A 49 -17.64 7.32 3.79
C GLN A 49 -17.02 7.01 5.15
N GLU A 50 -15.69 7.04 5.20
CA GLU A 50 -14.90 7.01 6.42
C GLU A 50 -13.73 7.98 6.27
N GLY A 51 -13.65 8.97 7.17
CA GLY A 51 -12.62 10.02 7.09
C GLY A 51 -12.70 10.89 5.83
N GLY A 52 -13.91 11.06 5.25
CA GLY A 52 -14.13 11.85 4.04
C GLY A 52 -13.85 11.11 2.72
N PHE A 53 -13.55 9.82 2.78
CA PHE A 53 -13.28 8.98 1.61
C PHE A 53 -14.35 7.90 1.44
N GLY A 54 -14.73 7.61 0.19
CA GLY A 54 -15.63 6.52 -0.14
C GLY A 54 -15.01 5.15 0.17
N LYS A 55 -15.86 4.12 0.28
CA LYS A 55 -15.43 2.76 0.63
C LYS A 55 -15.38 1.80 -0.57
N ALA A 56 -15.70 2.30 -1.76
CA ALA A 56 -15.43 1.67 -3.04
C ALA A 56 -14.89 2.70 -4.04
N ALA A 57 -14.21 2.19 -5.06
CA ALA A 57 -13.63 2.95 -6.14
C ALA A 57 -13.76 2.21 -7.47
N ASP A 58 -14.17 2.92 -8.52
CA ASP A 58 -14.09 2.38 -9.87
C ASP A 58 -12.82 2.88 -10.56
N ILE A 59 -11.98 1.96 -11.01
CA ILE A 59 -10.68 2.24 -11.62
C ILE A 59 -10.74 1.98 -13.12
N ASN A 60 -10.32 2.98 -13.91
CA ASN A 60 -10.35 2.95 -15.36
C ASN A 60 -8.99 3.36 -15.92
N LYS A 61 -8.62 2.84 -17.09
CA LYS A 61 -7.42 3.25 -17.85
C LYS A 61 -7.80 4.05 -19.11
N ASN A 62 -9.05 3.93 -19.58
CA ASN A 62 -9.65 4.67 -20.69
C ASN A 62 -8.85 4.56 -22.01
N GLY A 63 -8.30 3.38 -22.29
CA GLY A 63 -7.45 3.11 -23.46
C GLY A 63 -7.87 1.85 -24.25
N PRO A 64 -7.37 1.67 -25.48
CA PRO A 64 -7.75 0.53 -26.35
C PRO A 64 -7.38 -0.84 -25.77
N ASN A 65 -6.42 -0.89 -24.84
CA ASN A 65 -5.95 -2.10 -24.16
C ASN A 65 -6.33 -2.12 -22.67
N GLU A 66 -7.32 -1.32 -22.25
CA GLU A 66 -7.68 -1.09 -20.85
C GLU A 66 -7.79 -2.39 -20.04
N ARG A 67 -8.42 -3.42 -20.61
CA ARG A 67 -8.57 -4.71 -19.93
C ARG A 67 -7.25 -5.35 -19.53
N GLY A 68 -6.22 -5.27 -20.37
CA GLY A 68 -4.91 -5.84 -20.09
C GLY A 68 -4.15 -5.00 -19.05
N GLU A 69 -4.27 -3.68 -19.14
CA GLU A 69 -3.63 -2.75 -18.20
C GLU A 69 -4.25 -2.86 -16.79
N LEU A 70 -5.58 -3.05 -16.72
CA LEU A 70 -6.31 -3.24 -15.48
C LEU A 70 -5.92 -4.51 -14.68
N ILE A 71 -5.18 -5.46 -15.28
CA ILE A 71 -4.65 -6.63 -14.56
C ILE A 71 -3.60 -6.23 -13.53
N GLU A 72 -2.79 -5.20 -13.80
CA GLU A 72 -1.82 -4.69 -12.84
C GLU A 72 -2.55 -4.08 -11.62
N ALA A 73 -3.55 -3.24 -11.88
CA ALA A 73 -4.39 -2.66 -10.84
C ALA A 73 -5.12 -3.73 -10.02
N LEU A 74 -5.60 -4.81 -10.66
CA LEU A 74 -6.21 -5.95 -9.98
C LEU A 74 -5.23 -6.60 -9.02
N ASN A 75 -4.03 -6.95 -9.49
CA ASN A 75 -3.02 -7.62 -8.67
C ASN A 75 -2.65 -6.75 -7.48
N ARG A 76 -2.52 -5.44 -7.68
CA ARG A 76 -2.23 -4.48 -6.60
C ARG A 76 -3.35 -4.39 -5.57
N ALA A 77 -4.60 -4.31 -6.00
CA ALA A 77 -5.75 -4.29 -5.09
C ALA A 77 -5.84 -5.58 -4.26
N GLN A 78 -5.61 -6.74 -4.88
CA GLN A 78 -5.60 -8.03 -4.18
C GLN A 78 -4.45 -8.16 -3.18
N GLU A 79 -3.26 -7.66 -3.52
CA GLU A 79 -2.11 -7.61 -2.60
C GLU A 79 -2.43 -6.83 -1.33
N LEU A 80 -3.18 -5.72 -1.48
CA LEU A 80 -3.64 -4.87 -0.39
C LEU A 80 -4.85 -5.46 0.37
N GLY A 81 -5.36 -6.62 -0.04
CA GLY A 81 -6.50 -7.28 0.59
C GLY A 81 -7.84 -6.62 0.30
N LEU A 82 -7.96 -5.84 -0.78
CA LEU A 82 -9.21 -5.22 -1.21
C LEU A 82 -10.11 -6.21 -1.96
N GLY A 83 -11.42 -5.99 -1.88
CA GLY A 83 -12.41 -6.63 -2.73
C GLY A 83 -12.29 -6.12 -4.16
N VAL A 84 -12.41 -7.01 -5.14
CA VAL A 84 -12.37 -6.62 -6.56
C VAL A 84 -13.45 -7.36 -7.34
N ILE A 85 -14.23 -6.61 -8.12
CA ILE A 85 -15.15 -7.14 -9.13
C ILE A 85 -14.62 -6.74 -10.49
N PHE A 86 -14.25 -7.73 -11.30
CA PHE A 86 -13.73 -7.51 -12.65
C PHE A 86 -13.93 -8.74 -13.52
N ALA A 87 -14.30 -8.55 -14.78
CA ALA A 87 -14.58 -9.65 -15.70
C ALA A 87 -13.32 -10.38 -16.22
N ARG A 88 -12.30 -10.66 -15.38
CA ARG A 88 -10.99 -11.19 -15.82
C ARG A 88 -11.10 -12.55 -16.52
N ASP A 89 -11.77 -13.50 -15.88
CA ASP A 89 -11.83 -14.92 -16.26
C ASP A 89 -13.15 -15.27 -16.97
N GLY A 90 -14.00 -14.28 -17.21
CA GLY A 90 -15.34 -14.45 -17.76
C GLY A 90 -16.26 -13.30 -17.37
N ALA A 91 -17.51 -13.38 -17.80
CA ALA A 91 -18.52 -12.36 -17.54
C ALA A 91 -19.72 -12.92 -16.76
N ALA A 92 -19.53 -13.95 -15.94
CA ALA A 92 -20.60 -14.48 -15.11
C ALA A 92 -20.98 -13.50 -13.99
N GLY A 93 -22.24 -13.54 -13.55
CA GLY A 93 -22.73 -12.80 -12.39
C GLY A 93 -22.44 -11.29 -12.43
N VAL A 94 -22.09 -10.71 -11.28
CA VAL A 94 -21.88 -9.27 -11.12
C VAL A 94 -20.70 -8.72 -11.93
N SER A 95 -19.73 -9.55 -12.30
CA SER A 95 -18.64 -9.09 -13.18
C SER A 95 -19.10 -8.83 -14.62
N ALA A 96 -20.29 -9.28 -15.03
CA ALA A 96 -20.83 -9.01 -16.36
C ALA A 96 -20.91 -7.51 -16.70
N THR A 97 -21.10 -6.66 -15.69
CA THR A 97 -21.17 -5.19 -15.81
C THR A 97 -19.83 -4.50 -15.52
N HIS A 98 -18.78 -5.24 -15.16
CA HIS A 98 -17.46 -4.74 -14.80
C HIS A 98 -16.41 -5.25 -15.80
N ARG A 99 -16.64 -4.99 -17.09
CA ARG A 99 -15.81 -5.50 -18.20
C ARG A 99 -14.66 -4.55 -18.58
N ASN A 100 -14.88 -3.27 -18.36
CA ASN A 100 -14.01 -2.16 -18.77
C ASN A 100 -13.47 -1.36 -17.58
N HIS A 101 -13.84 -1.70 -16.36
CA HIS A 101 -13.32 -1.05 -15.15
C HIS A 101 -13.21 -2.06 -14.02
N LEU A 102 -12.35 -1.76 -13.05
CA LEU A 102 -12.30 -2.48 -11.78
C LEU A 102 -13.19 -1.77 -10.77
N HIS A 103 -14.15 -2.47 -10.22
CA HIS A 103 -14.73 -2.05 -8.95
C HIS A 103 -13.86 -2.61 -7.83
N VAL A 104 -13.36 -1.73 -6.96
CA VAL A 104 -12.50 -2.09 -5.83
C VAL A 104 -13.12 -1.56 -4.55
N ASP A 105 -13.28 -2.41 -3.54
CA ASP A 105 -13.93 -2.04 -2.29
C ASP A 105 -13.23 -2.62 -1.05
N VAL A 106 -13.63 -2.13 0.12
CA VAL A 106 -13.09 -2.57 1.42
C VAL A 106 -13.84 -3.76 2.02
N GLY A 107 -14.83 -4.28 1.30
CA GLY A 107 -15.79 -5.25 1.76
C GLY A 107 -15.34 -6.70 1.61
N PRO A 108 -16.26 -7.65 1.88
CA PRO A 108 -15.93 -9.06 1.97
C PRO A 108 -16.13 -9.82 0.66
N PHE A 109 -16.41 -9.13 -0.43
CA PHE A 109 -16.89 -9.72 -1.67
C PHE A 109 -15.92 -9.40 -2.81
N ALA A 110 -15.59 -10.43 -3.60
CA ALA A 110 -14.86 -10.29 -4.85
C ALA A 110 -15.39 -11.28 -5.88
N HIS A 111 -15.28 -10.93 -7.16
CA HIS A 111 -15.75 -11.77 -8.27
C HIS A 111 -14.94 -11.50 -9.54
N LEU A 112 -14.23 -12.52 -10.04
CA LEU A 112 -13.31 -12.35 -11.17
C LEU A 112 -13.79 -12.95 -12.51
N GLY A 113 -15.08 -13.26 -12.63
CA GLY A 113 -15.68 -13.73 -13.88
C GLY A 113 -16.01 -15.21 -13.95
N ALA A 114 -15.34 -16.03 -13.13
CA ALA A 114 -15.59 -17.46 -13.02
C ALA A 114 -16.26 -17.87 -11.68
N GLY A 115 -16.30 -16.98 -10.69
CA GLY A 115 -16.94 -17.23 -9.40
C GLY A 115 -16.62 -16.17 -8.35
N GLN A 116 -17.38 -16.21 -7.26
CA GLN A 116 -17.19 -15.35 -6.09
C GLN A 116 -16.14 -15.93 -5.13
N PHE A 117 -15.40 -15.06 -4.46
CA PHE A 117 -14.52 -15.42 -3.35
C PHE A 117 -14.42 -14.29 -2.33
N ARG A 118 -13.85 -14.62 -1.17
CA ARG A 118 -13.62 -13.65 -0.08
C ARG A 118 -12.19 -13.09 -0.18
N PRO A 119 -12.01 -11.76 -0.22
CA PRO A 119 -10.68 -11.13 -0.13
C PRO A 119 -9.98 -11.46 1.18
N ARG A 120 -8.64 -11.38 1.18
CA ARG A 120 -7.84 -11.59 2.39
C ARG A 120 -8.18 -10.58 3.50
N GLY A 121 -8.48 -9.33 3.13
CA GLY A 121 -8.64 -8.24 4.09
C GLY A 121 -7.32 -7.82 4.77
N GLY A 122 -7.44 -6.90 5.72
CA GLY A 122 -6.36 -6.57 6.67
C GLY A 122 -5.34 -5.53 6.20
N GLY A 123 -5.49 -4.97 4.99
CA GLY A 123 -4.72 -3.84 4.47
C GLY A 123 -3.25 -4.12 4.14
N ASP A 124 -2.43 -3.05 4.08
CA ASP A 124 -1.02 -3.14 3.65
C ASP A 124 -0.10 -3.66 4.76
N LYS A 125 -0.01 -4.99 4.87
CA LYS A 125 0.84 -5.67 5.85
C LYS A 125 2.34 -5.43 5.66
N VAL A 126 2.78 -5.08 4.45
CA VAL A 126 4.20 -4.76 4.19
C VAL A 126 4.54 -3.41 4.78
N THR A 127 3.71 -2.39 4.54
CA THR A 127 3.87 -1.08 5.19
C THR A 127 3.84 -1.21 6.71
N GLU A 128 2.90 -1.98 7.25
CA GLU A 128 2.83 -2.26 8.71
C GLU A 128 4.15 -2.82 9.26
N ALA A 129 4.74 -3.80 8.56
CA ALA A 129 5.98 -4.44 8.98
C ALA A 129 7.18 -3.48 8.89
N LEU A 130 7.24 -2.64 7.84
CA LEU A 130 8.28 -1.64 7.68
C LEU A 130 8.21 -0.56 8.76
N GLN A 131 7.01 -0.07 9.08
CA GLN A 131 6.78 0.89 10.16
C GLN A 131 7.31 0.36 11.51
N ARG A 132 6.98 -0.90 11.83
CA ARG A 132 7.49 -1.57 13.04
C ARG A 132 9.03 -1.68 13.03
N ALA A 133 9.63 -1.95 11.87
CA ALA A 133 11.08 -2.05 11.73
C ALA A 133 11.81 -0.73 12.04
N VAL A 134 11.17 0.41 11.74
CA VAL A 134 11.74 1.76 11.97
C VAL A 134 11.07 2.57 13.08
N ARG A 135 10.35 1.86 13.98
CA ARG A 135 9.74 2.41 15.20
C ARG A 135 8.73 3.54 14.95
N VAL A 136 7.97 3.41 13.85
CA VAL A 136 6.79 4.23 13.56
C VAL A 136 5.55 3.53 14.11
N GLN A 137 4.55 4.31 14.51
CA GLN A 137 3.23 3.76 14.83
C GLN A 137 2.68 3.03 13.59
N ALA A 138 2.36 1.75 13.75
CA ALA A 138 1.89 0.94 12.64
C ALA A 138 0.42 1.26 12.31
N ASP A 139 0.20 2.03 11.26
CA ASP A 139 -1.13 2.42 10.75
C ASP A 139 -1.38 1.96 9.30
N GLN A 140 -0.41 1.26 8.69
CA GLN A 140 -0.43 0.76 7.31
C GLN A 140 -0.43 1.86 6.25
N VAL A 141 -0.08 3.09 6.63
CA VAL A 141 0.03 4.24 5.74
C VAL A 141 1.50 4.63 5.57
N TRP A 142 2.02 4.50 4.35
CA TRP A 142 3.36 5.02 4.02
C TRP A 142 3.30 6.55 3.86
N GLY A 143 3.24 7.24 4.99
CA GLY A 143 3.30 8.69 5.10
C GLY A 143 4.72 9.21 5.29
N ALA A 144 4.84 10.53 5.50
CA ALA A 144 6.12 11.23 5.59
C ALA A 144 7.06 10.69 6.70
N ASP A 145 6.54 10.38 7.90
CA ASP A 145 7.37 9.85 9.00
C ASP A 145 7.91 8.45 8.69
N THR A 146 7.09 7.60 8.06
CA THR A 146 7.52 6.27 7.58
C THR A 146 8.64 6.42 6.55
N ASP A 147 8.45 7.30 5.57
CA ASP A 147 9.43 7.56 4.52
C ASP A 147 10.76 8.10 5.08
N GLN A 148 10.71 9.14 5.90
CA GLN A 148 11.89 9.77 6.49
C GLN A 148 12.72 8.79 7.33
N ARG A 149 12.08 7.93 8.12
CA ARG A 149 12.79 6.96 8.95
C ARG A 149 13.39 5.81 8.14
N LEU A 150 12.69 5.32 7.12
CA LEU A 150 13.24 4.31 6.21
C LEU A 150 14.44 4.86 5.43
N GLU A 151 14.35 6.09 4.90
CA GLU A 151 15.47 6.77 4.24
C GLU A 151 16.63 7.03 5.22
N ALA A 152 16.35 7.41 6.47
CA ALA A 152 17.40 7.59 7.49
C ALA A 152 18.16 6.29 7.79
N VAL A 153 17.46 5.16 7.87
CA VAL A 153 18.08 3.84 8.05
C VAL A 153 18.89 3.45 6.82
N LYS A 154 18.35 3.64 5.62
CA LYS A 154 19.08 3.38 4.36
C LYS A 154 20.34 4.22 4.25
N ALA A 155 20.26 5.53 4.52
CA ALA A 155 21.38 6.47 4.43
C ALA A 155 22.50 6.13 5.43
N ALA A 156 22.16 5.61 6.62
CA ALA A 156 23.16 5.23 7.62
C ALA A 156 23.95 3.94 7.29
N SER A 157 23.66 3.30 6.14
CA SER A 157 24.39 2.13 5.67
C SER A 157 25.85 2.43 5.35
N THR A 158 26.77 1.61 5.86
CA THR A 158 28.18 1.64 5.48
C THR A 158 28.39 1.35 3.99
N MET A 159 27.61 0.46 3.40
CA MET A 159 27.73 0.12 1.97
C MET A 159 27.32 1.27 1.05
N LEU A 160 26.49 2.18 1.52
CA LEU A 160 26.00 3.33 0.74
C LEU A 160 26.72 4.64 1.09
N GLY A 161 27.77 4.59 1.92
CA GLY A 161 28.56 5.75 2.30
C GLY A 161 27.97 6.60 3.43
N VAL A 162 27.56 5.95 4.54
CA VAL A 162 27.10 6.51 5.82
C VAL A 162 26.75 8.01 5.80
N GLY A 163 25.45 8.30 5.81
CA GLY A 163 24.90 9.65 5.93
C GLY A 163 23.77 9.75 6.95
N PHE A 164 23.54 10.97 7.45
CA PHE A 164 22.48 11.28 8.43
C PHE A 164 21.67 12.50 7.98
N PRO A 165 20.82 12.37 6.94
CA PRO A 165 20.11 13.51 6.35
C PRO A 165 19.19 14.25 7.34
N HIS A 166 18.77 13.57 8.42
CA HIS A 166 17.95 14.12 9.50
C HIS A 166 18.71 14.20 10.85
N GLY A 167 20.03 14.01 10.84
CA GLY A 167 20.88 13.96 12.03
C GLY A 167 20.97 12.58 12.69
N VAL A 168 22.07 12.34 13.40
CA VAL A 168 22.37 11.05 14.06
C VAL A 168 21.29 10.67 15.08
N ALA A 169 20.89 11.63 15.92
CA ALA A 169 19.85 11.45 16.93
C ALA A 169 18.52 10.95 16.32
N PHE A 170 18.15 11.45 15.14
CA PHE A 170 16.95 10.98 14.45
C PHE A 170 17.09 9.52 14.00
N THR A 171 18.21 9.17 13.35
CA THR A 171 18.47 7.79 12.93
C THR A 171 18.53 6.83 14.12
N GLN A 172 19.09 7.26 15.26
CA GLN A 172 19.11 6.48 16.51
C GLN A 172 17.69 6.15 17.00
N ARG A 173 16.78 7.12 17.01
CA ARG A 173 15.36 6.87 17.30
C ARG A 173 14.69 5.95 16.28
N ALA A 174 15.06 6.06 15.00
CA ALA A 174 14.52 5.19 13.94
C ALA A 174 14.96 3.73 14.12
N VAL A 175 16.20 3.47 14.55
CA VAL A 175 16.69 2.09 14.81
C VAL A 175 16.37 1.60 16.23
N GLY A 176 15.92 2.49 17.12
CA GLY A 176 15.44 2.15 18.46
C GLY A 176 16.54 2.09 19.53
N VAL A 177 17.51 3.01 19.48
CA VAL A 177 18.51 3.21 20.54
C VAL A 177 18.38 4.63 21.12
N PRO A 178 18.92 4.88 22.34
CA PRO A 178 19.00 6.23 22.89
C PRO A 178 19.70 7.19 21.94
N ASP A 179 19.23 8.44 21.88
CA ASP A 179 19.63 9.44 20.90
C ASP A 179 20.71 10.41 21.41
N ASP A 180 21.84 9.84 21.84
CA ASP A 180 23.00 10.59 22.33
C ASP A 180 23.74 11.41 21.26
N GLY A 181 23.33 11.31 19.99
CA GLY A 181 23.92 12.02 18.86
C GLY A 181 25.23 11.42 18.33
N VAL A 182 25.68 10.27 18.87
CA VAL A 182 26.91 9.59 18.48
C VAL A 182 26.61 8.28 17.77
N TRP A 183 27.03 8.15 16.50
CA TRP A 183 26.84 6.91 15.74
C TRP A 183 27.87 5.85 16.13
N GLY A 184 27.69 5.29 17.33
CA GLY A 184 28.58 4.33 17.95
C GLY A 184 28.32 2.88 17.56
N ARG A 185 28.97 1.96 18.29
CA ARG A 185 28.84 0.50 18.07
C ARG A 185 27.41 0.01 18.28
N GLU A 186 26.71 0.54 19.28
CA GLU A 186 25.33 0.14 19.56
C GLU A 186 24.37 0.58 18.45
N SER A 187 24.52 1.81 17.96
CA SER A 187 23.71 2.33 16.86
C SER A 187 23.91 1.53 15.56
N ARG A 188 25.16 1.14 15.25
CA ARG A 188 25.45 0.25 14.10
C ARG A 188 24.78 -1.13 14.23
N ARG A 189 24.83 -1.75 15.41
CA ARG A 189 24.15 -3.03 15.65
C ARG A 189 22.63 -2.93 15.54
N ALA A 190 22.06 -1.84 16.05
CA ALA A 190 20.63 -1.57 15.93
C ALA A 190 20.23 -1.31 14.48
N HIS A 191 21.08 -0.63 13.71
CA HIS A 191 20.92 -0.45 12.27
C HIS A 191 20.91 -1.77 11.51
N ASP A 192 21.85 -2.69 11.78
CA ASP A 192 21.86 -4.03 11.16
C ASP A 192 20.57 -4.79 11.49
N THR A 193 20.09 -4.68 12.74
CA THR A 193 18.85 -5.32 13.20
C THR A 193 17.61 -4.74 12.51
N ALA A 194 17.54 -3.41 12.37
CA ALA A 194 16.45 -2.73 11.66
C ALA A 194 16.47 -3.09 10.17
N THR A 195 17.65 -3.12 9.55
CA THR A 195 17.85 -3.52 8.15
C THR A 195 17.40 -4.97 7.93
N ALA A 196 17.76 -5.89 8.84
CA ALA A 196 17.31 -7.28 8.81
C ALA A 196 15.78 -7.40 8.93
N ALA A 197 15.12 -6.52 9.70
CA ALA A 197 13.67 -6.48 9.78
C ALA A 197 13.02 -5.94 8.49
N ILE A 198 13.59 -4.89 7.89
CA ILE A 198 13.16 -4.36 6.58
C ILE A 198 13.28 -5.44 5.50
N GLN A 199 14.38 -6.18 5.48
CA GLN A 199 14.58 -7.30 4.55
C GLN A 199 13.48 -8.35 4.69
N ARG A 200 13.17 -8.80 5.92
CA ARG A 200 12.08 -9.76 6.16
C ARG A 200 10.73 -9.24 5.67
N ALA A 201 10.42 -7.96 5.93
CA ALA A 201 9.18 -7.34 5.47
C ALA A 201 9.06 -7.35 3.93
N LEU A 202 10.18 -7.26 3.23
CA LEU A 202 10.26 -7.30 1.77
C LEU A 202 10.52 -8.71 1.21
N GLY A 203 10.39 -9.76 2.02
CA GLY A 203 10.58 -11.16 1.59
C GLY A 203 12.03 -11.50 1.23
N ARG A 204 13.01 -10.78 1.79
CA ARG A 204 14.44 -10.95 1.54
C ARG A 204 15.14 -11.67 2.70
N PRO A 205 16.27 -12.36 2.45
CA PRO A 205 17.14 -12.86 3.50
C PRO A 205 17.60 -11.75 4.44
N ALA A 206 17.56 -12.02 5.74
CA ALA A 206 17.82 -11.05 6.80
C ALA A 206 19.33 -10.92 7.10
N THR A 207 20.10 -10.40 6.14
CA THR A 207 21.56 -10.22 6.27
C THR A 207 21.97 -9.01 7.11
N GLY A 208 21.06 -8.05 7.33
CA GLY A 208 21.36 -6.78 8.00
C GLY A 208 22.08 -5.77 7.11
N ILE A 209 22.22 -6.06 5.82
CA ILE A 209 23.03 -5.28 4.88
C ILE A 209 22.15 -4.63 3.81
N TRP A 210 22.38 -3.34 3.55
CA TRP A 210 21.80 -2.61 2.41
C TRP A 210 22.58 -2.87 1.12
N ASP A 211 22.41 -4.07 0.57
CA ASP A 211 22.95 -4.43 -0.74
C ASP A 211 22.10 -3.84 -1.89
N ALA A 212 22.60 -3.99 -3.13
CA ALA A 212 21.91 -3.49 -4.32
C ALA A 212 20.51 -4.12 -4.51
N ALA A 213 20.33 -5.38 -4.10
CA ALA A 213 19.05 -6.06 -4.21
C ALA A 213 18.02 -5.49 -3.23
N LEU A 214 18.42 -5.16 -2.00
CA LEU A 214 17.55 -4.49 -1.03
C LEU A 214 17.22 -3.07 -1.48
N VAL A 215 18.18 -2.33 -2.06
CA VAL A 215 17.90 -0.99 -2.61
C VAL A 215 16.83 -1.06 -3.71
N SER A 216 16.93 -2.02 -4.63
CA SER A 216 15.93 -2.23 -5.67
C SER A 216 14.56 -2.58 -5.09
N ALA A 217 14.50 -3.58 -4.19
CA ALA A 217 13.26 -4.01 -3.54
C ALA A 217 12.60 -2.90 -2.73
N TYR A 218 13.39 -2.11 -2.00
CA TYR A 218 12.92 -0.98 -1.23
C TYR A 218 12.38 0.14 -2.13
N THR A 219 13.09 0.48 -3.21
CA THR A 219 12.67 1.52 -4.16
C THR A 219 11.34 1.15 -4.80
N HIS A 220 11.20 -0.12 -5.21
CA HIS A 220 9.95 -0.64 -5.74
C HIS A 220 8.83 -0.61 -4.69
N ALA A 221 9.11 -1.04 -3.45
CA ALA A 221 8.12 -1.01 -2.38
C ALA A 221 7.64 0.42 -2.06
N ARG A 222 8.57 1.38 -2.04
CA ARG A 222 8.29 2.81 -1.82
C ARG A 222 7.40 3.37 -2.93
N ASP A 223 7.71 3.13 -4.20
CA ASP A 223 6.90 3.58 -5.33
C ASP A 223 5.44 3.08 -5.27
N LEU A 224 5.28 1.80 -4.94
CA LEU A 224 3.96 1.17 -4.83
C LEU A 224 3.11 1.68 -3.65
N ARG A 225 3.71 2.25 -2.61
CA ARG A 225 3.07 2.45 -1.29
C ARG A 225 3.06 3.89 -0.82
N SER A 226 4.07 4.66 -1.19
CA SER A 226 4.21 6.06 -0.80
C SER A 226 2.94 6.82 -1.14
N ARG A 227 2.52 7.70 -0.24
CA ARG A 227 1.45 8.68 -0.50
C ARG A 227 1.95 10.04 -0.97
N ALA A 228 3.28 10.24 -0.96
CA ALA A 228 3.92 11.37 -1.62
C ALA A 228 3.89 11.22 -3.14
#